data_AF-A0A348ZJR3-F1
#
_entry.id   AF-A0A348ZJR3-F1
#
_cell.length_a   1.000
_cell.length_b   1.000
_cell.length_c   1.000
_cell.angle_alpha   90.00
_cell.angle_beta   90.00
_cell.angle_gamma   90.00
#
_symmetry.space_group_name_H-M   'P 1'
#
loop_
_entity.id
_entity.type
_entity.pdbx_description
1 polymer ?
#
loop_
_entity_poly.entity_id
_entity_poly.type
_entity_poly.pdbx_seq_one_letter_code
_entity_poly.pdbx_strand_id
1 'polypeptide(L)'
;MGFIKTFSGGVHPVEGKDLSKDLPVRKVFPKDQVVIPCSMHIGAPAKPVVEVGEHVLNGQLIAEASGFISANVHSSVSGTVKAIEDRELVGGGKGLCIVIENDKKQDR
;
A
#
# COMPACT_ATOMS: atom_id res chain seq x y z
N MET A 1 22.84 15.28 -36.42
CA MET A 1 21.74 14.34 -36.66
C MET A 1 20.60 14.74 -35.73
N GLY A 2 19.52 15.34 -36.26
CA GLY A 2 18.45 15.93 -35.44
C GLY A 2 17.48 14.88 -34.90
N PHE A 3 17.09 15.01 -33.63
CA PHE A 3 16.05 14.18 -33.02
C PHE A 3 14.70 14.45 -33.71
N ILE A 4 14.19 13.47 -34.45
CA ILE A 4 12.79 13.47 -34.93
C ILE A 4 11.90 13.23 -33.72
N LYS A 5 11.02 14.19 -33.40
CA LYS A 5 10.00 14.04 -32.37
C LYS A 5 8.89 13.12 -32.89
N THR A 6 8.61 12.02 -32.18
CA THR A 6 7.60 11.01 -32.57
C THR A 6 6.15 11.46 -32.34
N PHE A 7 5.92 12.61 -31.68
CA PHE A 7 4.60 13.21 -31.50
C PHE A 7 4.67 14.74 -31.44
N SER A 8 3.62 15.41 -31.90
CA SER A 8 3.49 16.88 -31.97
C SER A 8 2.99 17.44 -30.64
N GLY A 9 3.83 17.40 -29.60
CA GLY A 9 3.51 17.91 -28.27
C GLY A 9 4.36 17.27 -27.18
N GLY A 10 4.17 17.67 -25.92
CA GLY A 10 4.79 17.05 -24.76
C GLY A 10 5.91 17.85 -24.09
N VAL A 11 5.96 17.71 -22.77
CA VAL A 11 7.08 18.16 -21.93
C VAL A 11 7.85 16.90 -21.56
N HIS A 12 9.18 16.98 -21.54
CA HIS A 12 10.03 16.01 -20.86
C HIS A 12 10.47 16.64 -19.55
N PRO A 13 9.72 16.44 -18.44
CA PRO A 13 10.16 16.93 -17.15
C PRO A 13 11.50 16.30 -16.79
N VAL A 14 12.28 17.01 -15.99
CA VAL A 14 13.53 16.47 -15.44
C VAL A 14 13.21 15.18 -14.70
N GLU A 15 13.83 14.09 -15.13
CA GLU A 15 13.50 12.73 -14.68
C GLU A 15 14.03 12.39 -13.28
N GLY A 16 14.96 13.18 -12.74
CA GLY A 16 15.50 13.02 -11.40
C GLY A 16 16.33 11.75 -11.16
N LYS A 17 16.63 10.94 -12.19
CA LYS A 17 17.36 9.68 -12.04
C LYS A 17 18.76 9.85 -11.43
N ASP A 18 19.43 10.97 -11.72
CA ASP A 18 20.74 11.30 -11.15
C ASP A 18 20.73 11.45 -9.62
N LEU A 19 19.56 11.65 -9.00
CA LEU A 19 19.44 11.82 -7.55
C LEU A 19 19.74 10.55 -6.75
N SER A 20 19.60 9.36 -7.35
CA SER A 20 19.74 8.10 -6.63
C SER A 20 20.52 7.01 -7.34
N LYS A 21 20.92 7.19 -8.61
CA LYS A 21 21.58 6.15 -9.42
C LYS A 21 22.86 5.56 -8.79
N ASP A 22 23.60 6.36 -8.03
CA ASP A 22 24.88 5.96 -7.42
C ASP A 22 24.77 5.65 -5.92
N LEU A 23 23.55 5.71 -5.35
CA LEU A 23 23.33 5.44 -3.93
C LEU A 23 23.19 3.93 -3.67
N PRO A 24 23.74 3.41 -2.56
CA PRO A 24 23.58 2.00 -2.21
C PRO A 24 22.12 1.68 -1.85
N VAL A 25 21.65 0.50 -2.25
CA VAL A 25 20.35 -0.04 -1.82
C VAL A 25 20.38 -0.28 -0.31
N ARG A 26 19.33 0.17 0.39
CA ARG A 26 19.19 0.01 1.84
C ARG A 26 17.92 -0.78 2.15
N LYS A 27 18.00 -1.68 3.14
CA LYS A 27 16.80 -2.31 3.70
C LYS A 27 16.05 -1.29 4.54
N VAL A 28 14.77 -1.13 4.25
CA VAL A 28 13.84 -0.32 5.04
C VAL A 28 12.76 -1.26 5.55
N PHE A 29 12.52 -1.20 6.86
CA PHE A 29 11.46 -1.98 7.50
C PHE A 29 10.32 -1.07 7.91
N PRO A 30 9.07 -1.56 7.88
CA PRO A 30 7.93 -0.82 8.41
C PRO A 30 8.20 -0.40 9.85
N LYS A 31 7.83 0.84 10.19
CA LYS A 31 8.02 1.39 11.55
C LYS A 31 6.87 0.95 12.47
N ASP A 32 6.42 1.82 13.35
CA ASP A 32 5.53 1.49 14.46
C ASP A 32 4.09 1.19 14.02
N GLN A 33 3.64 1.74 12.89
CA GLN A 33 2.29 1.54 12.38
C GLN A 33 2.28 1.40 10.86
N VAL A 34 1.40 0.54 10.37
CA VAL A 34 1.04 0.47 8.95
C VAL A 34 -0.46 0.70 8.78
N VAL A 35 -0.82 1.40 7.71
CA VAL A 35 -2.21 1.65 7.32
C VAL A 35 -2.43 0.97 5.99
N ILE A 36 -3.35 0.01 5.95
CA ILE A 36 -3.59 -0.82 4.77
C ILE A 36 -5.01 -0.54 4.27
N PRO A 37 -5.17 0.13 3.11
CA PRO A 37 -6.48 0.37 2.53
C PRO A 37 -7.16 -0.92 2.08
N CYS A 38 -8.47 -1.02 2.31
CA CYS A 38 -9.28 -2.11 1.76
C CYS A 38 -9.55 -1.96 0.26
N SER A 39 -9.13 -0.85 -0.36
CA SER A 39 -9.32 -0.55 -1.78
C SER A 39 -7.98 -0.19 -2.44
N MET A 40 -7.07 -1.17 -2.53
CA MET A 40 -5.80 -1.05 -3.28
C MET A 40 -5.90 -1.56 -4.73
N HIS A 41 -7.11 -1.74 -5.24
CA HIS A 41 -7.41 -2.26 -6.57
C HIS A 41 -8.60 -1.54 -7.18
N ILE A 42 -8.80 -1.65 -8.50
CA ILE A 42 -9.89 -0.97 -9.23
C ILE A 42 -11.30 -1.44 -8.85
N GLY A 43 -11.39 -2.63 -8.23
CA GLY A 43 -12.63 -3.30 -7.87
C GLY A 43 -13.33 -2.74 -6.63
N ALA A 44 -14.48 -3.33 -6.29
CA ALA A 44 -15.21 -3.01 -5.07
C ALA A 44 -14.35 -3.32 -3.83
N PRO A 45 -14.34 -2.45 -2.79
CA PRO A 45 -13.47 -2.61 -1.63
C PRO A 45 -13.59 -3.98 -0.97
N ALA A 46 -12.46 -4.54 -0.52
CA ALA A 46 -12.44 -5.75 0.29
C ALA A 46 -13.11 -5.50 1.65
N LYS A 47 -13.76 -6.52 2.21
CA LYS A 47 -14.42 -6.45 3.52
C LYS A 47 -13.46 -6.94 4.60
N PRO A 48 -13.18 -6.16 5.66
CA PRO A 48 -12.35 -6.64 6.77
C PRO A 48 -12.87 -7.97 7.32
N VAL A 49 -11.95 -8.88 7.61
CA VAL A 49 -12.22 -10.19 8.23
C VAL A 49 -11.50 -10.35 9.58
N VAL A 50 -10.97 -9.25 10.10
CA VAL A 50 -10.30 -9.14 11.41
C VAL A 50 -10.97 -8.06 12.23
N GLU A 51 -10.77 -8.08 13.54
CA GLU A 51 -11.35 -7.12 14.48
C GLU A 51 -10.30 -6.25 15.19
N VAL A 52 -10.72 -5.10 15.71
CA VAL A 52 -9.84 -4.25 16.54
C VAL A 52 -9.42 -5.00 17.79
N GLY A 53 -8.12 -5.01 18.08
CA GLY A 53 -7.50 -5.76 19.16
C GLY A 53 -6.96 -7.13 18.75
N GLU A 54 -7.32 -7.63 17.57
CA GLU A 54 -6.81 -8.90 17.05
C GLU A 54 -5.32 -8.81 16.71
N HIS A 55 -4.56 -9.85 17.04
CA HIS A 55 -3.19 -10.03 16.56
C HIS A 55 -3.21 -10.74 15.22
N VAL A 56 -2.50 -10.19 14.24
CA VAL A 56 -2.40 -10.73 12.89
C VAL A 56 -0.94 -11.06 12.55
N LEU A 57 -0.74 -12.04 11.68
CA LEU A 57 0.56 -12.42 11.15
C LEU A 57 0.89 -11.67 9.85
N ASN A 58 2.18 -11.57 9.55
CA ASN A 58 2.63 -11.12 8.24
C ASN A 58 2.09 -12.06 7.14
N GLY A 59 1.47 -11.49 6.10
CA GLY A 59 0.83 -12.26 5.04
C GLY A 59 -0.55 -12.83 5.42
N GLN A 60 -1.05 -12.60 6.62
CA GLN A 60 -2.42 -13.01 6.99
C GLN A 60 -3.45 -12.24 6.18
N LEU A 61 -4.51 -12.93 5.73
CA LEU A 61 -5.68 -12.30 5.12
C LEU A 61 -6.39 -11.42 6.16
N ILE A 62 -6.54 -10.13 5.87
CA ILE A 62 -7.17 -9.16 6.77
C ILE A 62 -8.42 -8.52 6.17
N ALA A 63 -8.60 -8.57 4.85
CA ALA A 63 -9.87 -8.26 4.20
C ALA A 63 -10.10 -9.17 2.99
N GLU A 64 -11.32 -9.70 2.87
CA GLU A 64 -11.71 -10.60 1.78
C GLU A 64 -12.32 -9.82 0.61
N ALA A 65 -11.99 -10.25 -0.61
CA ALA A 65 -12.53 -9.70 -1.84
C ALA A 65 -14.07 -9.65 -1.79
N SER A 66 -14.66 -8.55 -2.29
CA SER A 66 -16.12 -8.40 -2.32
C SER A 66 -16.61 -7.90 -3.68
N GLY A 67 -17.66 -8.53 -4.22
CA GLY A 67 -18.20 -8.19 -5.55
C GLY A 67 -17.50 -8.87 -6.72
N PHE A 68 -17.85 -8.46 -7.94
CA PHE A 68 -17.42 -9.13 -9.19
C PHE A 68 -15.94 -8.89 -9.55
N ILE A 69 -15.45 -7.66 -9.34
CA ILE A 69 -14.04 -7.30 -9.47
C ILE A 69 -13.60 -6.86 -8.08
N SER A 70 -12.70 -7.61 -7.46
CA SER A 70 -12.10 -7.31 -6.15
C SER A 70 -10.93 -8.26 -5.89
N ALA A 71 -10.08 -7.96 -4.91
CA ALA A 71 -9.00 -8.85 -4.50
C ALA A 71 -8.82 -8.84 -2.98
N ASN A 72 -8.30 -9.96 -2.46
CA ASN A 72 -7.97 -10.10 -1.05
C ASN A 72 -6.86 -9.15 -0.64
N VAL A 73 -6.96 -8.60 0.58
CA VAL A 73 -5.95 -7.74 1.19
C VAL A 73 -5.31 -8.49 2.35
N HIS A 74 -3.99 -8.53 2.36
CA HIS A 74 -3.19 -9.23 3.37
C HIS A 74 -2.37 -8.23 4.17
N SER A 75 -2.07 -8.56 5.42
CA SER A 75 -1.18 -7.76 6.25
C SER A 75 0.25 -7.78 5.74
N SER A 76 0.92 -6.63 5.74
CA SER A 76 2.34 -6.50 5.38
C SER A 76 3.29 -6.67 6.57
N VAL A 77 2.75 -6.78 7.79
CA VAL A 77 3.48 -6.96 9.06
C VAL A 77 2.70 -7.87 10.00
N SER A 78 3.34 -8.44 11.00
CA SER A 78 2.62 -8.92 12.19
C SER A 78 2.40 -7.79 13.19
N GLY A 79 1.40 -7.95 14.05
CA GLY A 79 1.07 -6.95 15.05
C GLY A 79 -0.40 -6.95 15.44
N THR A 80 -0.85 -5.86 16.05
CA THR A 80 -2.23 -5.74 16.57
C THR A 80 -3.02 -4.75 15.75
N VAL A 81 -4.23 -5.15 15.33
CA VAL A 81 -5.19 -4.26 14.68
C VAL A 81 -5.60 -3.17 15.68
N LYS A 82 -5.21 -1.93 15.42
CA LYS A 82 -5.53 -0.77 16.27
C LYS A 82 -6.84 -0.11 15.91
N ALA A 83 -7.18 -0.07 14.64
CA ALA A 83 -8.37 0.58 14.15
C ALA A 83 -8.79 0.00 12.80
N ILE A 84 -10.10 0.06 12.54
CA ILE A 84 -10.70 -0.18 11.22
C ILE A 84 -11.58 1.05 10.95
N GLU A 85 -11.09 1.97 10.14
CA GLU A 85 -11.69 3.30 9.99
C GLU A 85 -11.34 3.95 8.65
N ASP A 86 -12.09 4.98 8.26
CA ASP A 86 -11.82 5.74 7.05
C ASP A 86 -10.57 6.62 7.22
N ARG A 87 -9.63 6.50 6.28
CA ARG A 87 -8.42 7.35 6.18
C ARG A 87 -8.30 7.96 4.79
N GLU A 88 -7.50 9.03 4.68
CA GLU A 88 -7.15 9.61 3.39
C GLU A 88 -6.35 8.62 2.54
N LEU A 89 -6.78 8.44 1.30
CA LEU A 89 -6.15 7.59 0.32
C LEU A 89 -5.32 8.43 -0.66
N VAL A 90 -4.38 7.78 -1.34
CA VAL A 90 -3.45 8.41 -2.30
C VAL A 90 -4.19 9.14 -3.44
N GLY A 91 -5.41 8.70 -3.78
CA GLY A 91 -6.27 9.34 -4.78
C GLY A 91 -7.00 10.60 -4.30
N GLY A 92 -6.79 11.05 -3.05
CA GLY A 92 -7.42 12.25 -2.47
C GLY A 92 -8.80 12.04 -1.87
N GLY A 93 -9.36 10.83 -1.94
CA GLY A 93 -10.60 10.43 -1.26
C GLY A 93 -10.35 9.82 0.11
N LYS A 94 -11.42 9.55 0.86
CA LYS A 94 -11.38 8.71 2.06
C LYS A 94 -11.84 7.29 1.75
N GLY A 95 -11.32 6.32 2.48
CA GLY A 95 -11.84 4.95 2.44
C GLY A 95 -11.35 4.10 3.59
N LEU A 96 -12.05 2.98 3.79
CA LEU A 96 -11.83 2.08 4.92
C LEU A 96 -10.43 1.49 4.88
N CYS A 97 -9.72 1.62 5.99
CA CYS A 97 -8.37 1.12 6.18
C CYS A 97 -8.28 0.30 7.46
N ILE A 98 -7.41 -0.71 7.42
CA ILE A 98 -7.02 -1.49 8.60
C ILE A 98 -5.68 -0.95 9.09
N VAL A 99 -5.65 -0.47 10.32
CA VAL A 99 -4.48 0.12 10.96
C VAL A 99 -3.87 -0.91 11.88
N ILE A 100 -2.60 -1.27 11.67
CA ILE A 100 -1.89 -2.29 12.45
C ILE A 100 -0.72 -1.63 13.17
N GLU A 101 -0.67 -1.75 14.50
CA GLU A 101 0.54 -1.47 15.28
C GLU A 101 1.49 -2.64 15.08
N ASN A 102 2.64 -2.37 14.47
CA ASN A 102 3.63 -3.35 14.08
C ASN A 102 4.42 -3.81 15.32
N ASP A 103 4.41 -5.12 15.58
CA ASP A 103 5.18 -5.69 16.71
C ASP A 103 6.68 -5.88 16.40
N LYS A 104 7.08 -5.55 15.16
CA LYS A 104 8.45 -5.59 14.64
C LYS A 104 9.02 -7.01 14.56
N LYS A 105 8.15 -8.03 14.60
CA LYS A 105 8.55 -9.41 14.34
C LYS A 105 8.53 -9.67 12.84
N GLN A 106 9.49 -10.43 12.37
CA GLN A 106 9.48 -10.97 11.02
C GLN A 106 9.05 -12.42 11.09
N ASP A 107 7.76 -12.63 11.30
CA ASP A 107 7.17 -13.96 11.15
C ASP A 107 7.17 -14.28 9.65
N ARG A 108 7.90 -15.33 9.26
CA ARG A 108 8.03 -15.83 7.88
C ARG A 108 7.74 -17.32 7.86
#